data_AF-A0A1W1ELK4-F1
#
_entry.id   AF-A0A1W1ELK4-F1
#
_cell.length_a   1.000
_cell.length_b   1.000
_cell.length_c   1.000
_cell.angle_alpha   90.00
_cell.angle_beta   90.00
_cell.angle_gamma   90.00
#
_symmetry.space_group_name_H-M   'P 1'
#
loop_
_entity.id
_entity.type
_entity.pdbx_description
1 polymer ?
#
loop_
_entity_poly.entity_id
_entity_poly.type
_entity_poly.pdbx_seq_one_letter_code
_entity_poly.pdbx_strand_id
1 'polypeptide(L)'
;MTKVWRLIDANLNRLREGLRVVEDINRYIYDDKDITSRLKTLRHSLQKAYSKDRIKNRDILGDVATKTTKSELNRTSIDDIIIANFCRVSESARVLEEAFKIVDIELSQDFKLLRYEIYEIERLYHTKD
;
A
#
# COMPACT_ATOMS: atom_id res chain seq x y z
N MET A 1 0.71 -14.51 18.48
CA MET A 1 1.33 -13.21 18.08
C MET A 1 2.12 -13.30 16.77
N THR A 2 2.98 -14.30 16.54
CA THR A 2 3.78 -14.44 15.30
C THR A 2 2.95 -14.37 13.99
N LYS A 3 1.76 -14.99 13.96
CA LYS A 3 0.86 -14.94 12.79
C LYS A 3 0.33 -13.54 12.47
N VAL A 4 0.06 -12.71 13.48
CA VAL A 4 -0.38 -11.31 13.31
C VAL A 4 0.76 -10.47 12.75
N TRP A 5 1.98 -10.66 13.24
CA TRP A 5 3.16 -9.97 12.71
C TRP A 5 3.49 -10.36 11.27
N ARG A 6 3.25 -11.62 10.87
CA ARG A 6 3.33 -12.04 9.46
C ARG A 6 2.30 -11.29 8.59
N LEU A 7 1.06 -11.17 9.06
CA LEU A 7 0.01 -10.41 8.37
C LEU A 7 0.41 -8.93 8.22
N ILE A 8 0.94 -8.32 9.27
CA ILE A 8 1.41 -6.93 9.26
C ILE A 8 2.58 -6.75 8.28
N ASP A 9 3.61 -7.60 8.31
CA ASP A 9 4.75 -7.49 7.37
C ASP A 9 4.29 -7.59 5.92
N ALA A 10 3.43 -8.56 5.61
CA ALA A 10 2.93 -8.76 4.24
C ALA A 10 2.16 -7.53 3.73
N ASN A 11 1.26 -6.97 4.54
CA ASN A 11 0.46 -5.82 4.12
C ASN A 11 1.25 -4.51 4.13
N LEU A 12 2.21 -4.32 5.04
CA LEU A 12 3.14 -3.18 4.98
C LEU A 12 3.94 -3.21 3.67
N ASN A 13 4.40 -4.40 3.26
CA ASN A 13 5.15 -4.55 2.02
C ASN A 13 4.30 -4.23 0.78
N ARG A 14 3.09 -4.83 0.69
CA ARG A 14 2.15 -4.59 -0.42
C ARG A 14 1.74 -3.11 -0.52
N LEU A 15 1.46 -2.48 0.62
CA LEU A 15 1.13 -1.06 0.69
C LEU A 15 2.28 -0.19 0.14
N ARG A 16 3.51 -0.45 0.59
CA ARG A 16 4.69 0.30 0.17
C ARG A 16 5.01 0.11 -1.32
N GLU A 17 4.85 -1.11 -1.84
CA GLU A 17 5.06 -1.42 -3.26
C GLU A 17 4.01 -0.75 -4.14
N GLY A 18 2.73 -0.85 -3.78
CA GLY A 18 1.66 -0.21 -4.56
C GLY A 18 1.80 1.32 -4.60
N LEU A 19 2.10 1.95 -3.46
CA LEU A 19 2.39 3.39 -3.43
C LEU A 19 3.59 3.76 -4.29
N ARG A 20 4.63 2.90 -4.34
CA ARG A 20 5.84 3.15 -5.13
C ARG A 20 5.54 3.13 -6.64
N VAL A 21 4.69 2.20 -7.08
CA VAL A 21 4.29 2.11 -8.49
C VAL A 21 3.55 3.38 -8.91
N VAL A 22 2.56 3.83 -8.13
CA VAL A 22 1.80 5.06 -8.44
C VAL A 22 2.71 6.29 -8.37
N GLU A 23 3.63 6.36 -7.40
CA GLU A 23 4.63 7.44 -7.28
C GLU A 23 5.48 7.54 -8.53
N ASP A 24 6.03 6.42 -9.03
CA ASP A 24 6.89 6.41 -10.21
C ASP A 24 6.13 6.78 -11.49
N ILE A 25 4.88 6.34 -11.63
CA ILE A 25 4.05 6.73 -12.77
C ILE A 25 3.83 8.24 -12.77
N ASN A 26 3.44 8.82 -11.64
CA ASN A 26 3.25 10.27 -11.53
C ASN A 26 4.56 11.04 -11.77
N ARG A 27 5.69 10.49 -11.33
CA ARG A 27 7.00 11.11 -11.48
C ARG A 27 7.53 11.07 -12.91
N TYR A 28 7.37 9.97 -13.62
CA TYR A 28 8.06 9.72 -14.89
C TYR A 28 7.17 9.77 -16.12
N ILE A 29 5.86 9.59 -15.96
CA ILE A 29 4.88 9.63 -17.07
C ILE A 29 4.16 10.98 -17.07
N TYR A 30 3.70 11.44 -15.90
CA TYR A 30 2.89 12.65 -15.79
C TYR A 30 3.68 13.90 -15.35
N ASP A 31 4.95 13.75 -14.94
CA ASP A 31 5.77 14.83 -14.37
C ASP A 31 5.08 15.61 -13.23
N ASP A 32 4.16 14.94 -12.50
CA ASP A 32 3.32 15.53 -11.48
C ASP A 32 4.05 15.60 -10.13
N LYS A 33 4.66 16.76 -9.86
CA LYS A 33 5.43 16.99 -8.64
C LYS A 33 4.59 16.95 -7.37
N ASP A 34 3.34 17.38 -7.44
CA ASP A 34 2.48 17.52 -6.26
C ASP A 34 2.02 16.14 -5.77
N ILE A 35 1.49 15.30 -6.68
CA ILE A 35 1.10 13.93 -6.35
C ILE A 35 2.33 13.11 -5.96
N THR A 36 3.43 13.25 -6.70
CA THR A 36 4.69 12.55 -6.38
C THR A 36 5.16 12.86 -4.95
N SER A 37 5.13 14.13 -4.54
CA SER A 37 5.55 14.54 -3.20
C SER A 37 4.65 13.97 -2.10
N ARG A 38 3.33 13.96 -2.32
CA ARG A 38 2.36 13.36 -1.37
C ARG A 38 2.57 11.86 -1.22
N LEU A 39 2.70 11.12 -2.32
CA LEU A 39 2.93 9.68 -2.31
C LEU A 39 4.26 9.31 -1.62
N LYS A 40 5.32 10.08 -1.90
CA LYS A 40 6.60 9.94 -1.23
C LYS A 40 6.46 10.16 0.29
N THR A 41 5.74 11.20 0.69
CA THR A 41 5.49 11.51 2.11
C THR A 41 4.74 10.38 2.81
N LEU A 42 3.69 9.82 2.18
CA LEU A 42 2.98 8.65 2.69
C LEU A 42 3.92 7.45 2.85
N ARG A 43 4.74 7.15 1.85
CA ARG A 43 5.72 6.05 1.94
C ARG A 43 6.72 6.24 3.08
N HIS A 44 7.15 7.47 3.34
CA HIS A 44 8.01 7.78 4.48
C HIS A 44 7.29 7.60 5.82
N SER A 45 6.02 8.00 5.93
CA SER A 45 5.27 7.85 7.18
C SER A 45 5.10 6.39 7.59
N LEU A 46 5.07 5.45 6.64
CA LEU A 46 5.02 4.01 6.92
C LEU A 46 6.23 3.50 7.72
N GLN A 47 7.38 4.18 7.67
CA GLN A 47 8.60 3.75 8.38
C GLN A 47 8.39 3.57 9.87
N LYS A 48 7.47 4.32 10.49
CA LYS A 48 7.14 4.18 11.92
C LYS A 48 6.54 2.81 12.28
N ALA A 49 5.84 2.18 11.34
CA ALA A 49 5.25 0.86 11.51
C ALA A 49 6.22 -0.29 11.20
N TYR A 50 7.41 0.02 10.66
CA TYR A 50 8.40 -0.98 10.27
C TYR A 50 9.34 -1.31 11.43
N SER A 51 9.13 -2.45 12.09
CA SER A 51 10.12 -3.03 13.00
C SER A 51 11.30 -3.67 12.24
N LYS A 52 12.51 -3.61 12.82
CA LYS A 52 13.71 -4.32 12.34
C LYS A 52 13.51 -5.85 12.36
N ASP A 53 12.70 -6.34 13.30
CA ASP A 53 12.47 -7.77 13.49
C ASP A 53 11.41 -8.37 12.55
N ARG A 54 10.75 -7.56 11.72
CA ARG A 54 9.67 -8.03 10.84
C ARG A 54 10.10 -9.15 9.89
N ILE A 55 11.37 -9.12 9.44
CA ILE A 55 11.92 -10.10 8.51
C ILE A 55 11.86 -11.50 9.11
N LYS A 56 11.91 -11.63 10.44
CA LYS A 56 11.80 -12.91 11.15
C LYS A 56 10.44 -13.59 10.95
N ASN A 57 9.40 -12.82 10.61
CA ASN A 57 8.05 -13.33 10.37
C ASN A 57 7.71 -13.48 8.88
N ARG A 58 8.66 -13.20 7.98
CA ARG A 58 8.46 -13.30 6.54
C ARG A 58 8.54 -14.76 6.12
N ASP A 59 7.42 -15.30 5.69
CA ASP A 59 7.31 -16.67 5.19
C ASP A 59 6.81 -16.65 3.74
N ILE A 60 7.77 -16.68 2.82
CA ILE A 60 7.56 -16.67 1.36
C ILE A 60 7.16 -18.07 0.90
N LEU A 61 7.79 -19.12 1.43
CA LEU A 61 7.59 -20.50 1.00
C LEU A 61 6.22 -21.06 1.42
N GLY A 62 5.71 -20.62 2.57
CA GLY A 62 4.37 -20.94 3.06
C GLY A 62 3.30 -19.95 2.63
N ASP A 63 3.55 -19.05 1.67
CA ASP A 63 2.49 -18.19 1.11
C ASP A 63 1.62 -19.02 0.15
N VAL A 64 0.35 -19.17 0.52
CA VAL A 64 -0.63 -19.98 -0.21
C VAL A 64 -1.20 -19.25 -1.44
N ALA A 65 -1.00 -17.92 -1.53
CA ALA A 65 -1.55 -17.06 -2.56
C ALA A 65 -0.51 -16.66 -3.63
N THR A 66 0.36 -17.59 -4.01
CA THR A 66 1.45 -17.36 -4.99
C THR A 66 1.02 -17.47 -6.45
N LYS A 67 -0.17 -18.01 -6.73
CA LYS A 67 -0.68 -18.16 -8.09
C LYS A 67 -1.27 -16.85 -8.59
N THR A 68 -0.67 -16.30 -9.64
CA THR A 68 -1.18 -15.13 -10.35
C THR A 68 -2.51 -15.44 -11.02
N THR A 69 -3.47 -14.53 -10.89
CA THR A 69 -4.76 -14.61 -11.58
C THR A 69 -4.66 -14.02 -12.99
N LYS A 70 -5.53 -14.43 -13.92
CA LYS A 70 -5.55 -13.87 -15.29
C LYS A 70 -5.76 -12.35 -15.29
N SER A 71 -6.52 -11.82 -14.33
CA SER A 71 -6.76 -10.39 -14.14
C SER A 71 -5.54 -9.63 -13.62
N GLU A 72 -4.57 -10.29 -12.98
CA GLU A 72 -3.30 -9.68 -12.62
C GLU A 72 -2.32 -9.61 -13.79
N LEU A 73 -2.45 -10.51 -14.78
CA LEU A 73 -1.56 -10.57 -15.95
C LEU A 73 -1.92 -9.57 -17.04
N ASN A 74 -3.17 -9.09 -17.07
CA ASN A 74 -3.66 -8.20 -18.13
C ASN A 74 -3.80 -6.77 -17.61
N ARG A 75 -2.98 -5.86 -18.13
CA ARG A 75 -3.12 -4.41 -18.02
C ARG A 75 -3.09 -3.83 -19.42
N THR A 76 -4.03 -2.96 -19.76
CA THR A 76 -4.16 -2.40 -21.11
C THR A 76 -3.81 -0.92 -21.19
N SER A 77 -3.72 -0.24 -20.05
CA SER A 77 -3.37 1.19 -19.96
C SER A 77 -2.58 1.51 -18.69
N ILE A 78 -2.03 2.73 -18.63
CA ILE A 78 -1.43 3.28 -17.40
C ILE A 78 -2.50 3.44 -16.31
N ASP A 79 -3.71 3.84 -16.67
CA ASP A 79 -4.82 3.98 -15.73
C ASP A 79 -5.21 2.65 -15.08
N ASP A 80 -5.19 1.53 -15.83
CA ASP A 80 -5.42 0.19 -15.27
C ASP A 80 -4.40 -0.16 -14.20
N ILE A 81 -3.13 0.23 -14.41
CA ILE A 81 -2.06 0.00 -13.45
C ILE A 81 -2.30 0.83 -12.19
N ILE A 82 -2.69 2.09 -12.35
CA ILE A 82 -2.93 3.00 -11.24
C ILE A 82 -4.12 2.56 -10.40
N ILE A 83 -5.27 2.31 -11.01
CA ILE A 83 -6.49 1.83 -10.34
C ILE A 83 -6.20 0.54 -9.56
N ALA A 84 -5.51 -0.41 -10.19
CA ALA A 84 -5.16 -1.66 -9.53
C ALA A 84 -4.24 -1.45 -8.33
N ASN A 85 -3.29 -0.52 -8.40
CA ASN A 85 -2.39 -0.23 -7.28
C ASN A 85 -3.08 0.57 -6.17
N PHE A 86 -3.98 1.52 -6.47
CA PHE A 86 -4.78 2.19 -5.44
C PHE A 86 -5.70 1.23 -4.71
N CYS A 87 -6.35 0.30 -5.42
CA CYS A 87 -7.15 -0.75 -4.80
C CYS A 87 -6.30 -1.60 -3.84
N ARG A 88 -5.15 -2.12 -4.30
CA ARG A 88 -4.22 -2.92 -3.46
C ARG A 88 -3.71 -2.17 -2.24
N VAL A 89 -3.39 -0.89 -2.40
CA VAL A 89 -2.91 0.00 -1.33
C VAL A 89 -4.03 0.20 -0.30
N SER A 90 -5.25 0.47 -0.75
CA SER A 90 -6.42 0.65 0.10
C SER A 90 -6.78 -0.61 0.90
N GLU A 91 -6.77 -1.77 0.25
CA GLU A 91 -6.97 -3.08 0.89
C GLU A 91 -5.90 -3.34 1.95
N SER A 92 -4.63 -3.10 1.61
CA SER A 92 -3.51 -3.30 2.53
C SER A 92 -3.62 -2.36 3.74
N ALA A 93 -3.96 -1.10 3.53
CA ALA A 93 -4.18 -0.13 4.61
C ALA A 93 -5.35 -0.55 5.51
N ARG A 94 -6.43 -1.08 4.95
CA ARG A 94 -7.58 -1.60 5.72
C ARG A 94 -7.19 -2.79 6.60
N VAL A 95 -6.39 -3.72 6.08
CA VAL A 95 -5.90 -4.85 6.86
C VAL A 95 -4.99 -4.39 7.99
N LEU A 96 -4.10 -3.43 7.73
CA LEU A 96 -3.22 -2.88 8.76
C LEU A 96 -3.99 -2.12 9.83
N GLU A 97 -4.98 -1.30 9.45
CA GLU A 97 -5.90 -0.64 10.38
C GLU A 97 -6.49 -1.64 11.39
N GLU A 98 -7.06 -2.75 10.90
CA GLU A 98 -7.66 -3.78 11.76
C GLU A 98 -6.61 -4.59 12.54
N ALA A 99 -5.49 -4.97 11.91
CA ALA A 99 -4.44 -5.75 12.56
C ALA A 99 -3.76 -4.98 13.70
N PHE A 100 -3.62 -3.65 13.57
CA PHE A 100 -3.06 -2.83 14.63
C PHE A 100 -4.04 -2.62 15.80
N LYS A 101 -5.36 -2.80 15.66
CA LYS A 101 -6.27 -2.71 16.83
C LYS A 101 -5.93 -3.69 17.96
N ILE A 102 -5.31 -4.82 17.61
CA ILE A 102 -4.89 -5.86 18.57
C ILE A 102 -3.42 -5.76 18.96
N VAL A 103 -2.66 -4.82 18.39
CA VAL A 103 -1.21 -4.65 18.62
C VAL A 103 -0.89 -3.27 19.18
N ASP A 104 -1.41 -2.22 18.55
CA ASP A 104 -1.13 -0.81 18.81
C ASP A 104 -2.29 0.04 18.26
N ILE A 105 -3.10 0.59 19.17
CA ILE A 105 -4.28 1.38 18.80
C ILE A 105 -3.94 2.70 18.14
N GLU A 106 -2.77 3.29 18.42
CA GLU A 106 -2.33 4.55 17.81
C GLU A 106 -1.97 4.30 16.34
N LEU A 107 -1.21 3.24 16.07
CA LEU A 107 -0.93 2.82 14.70
C LEU A 107 -2.21 2.44 13.95
N SER A 108 -3.19 1.84 14.61
CA SER A 108 -4.49 1.56 13.98
C SER A 108 -5.16 2.85 13.46
N GLN A 109 -5.18 3.90 14.27
CA GLN A 109 -5.74 5.20 13.85
C GLN A 109 -4.91 5.84 12.74
N ASP A 110 -3.58 5.72 12.80
CA ASP A 110 -2.70 6.19 11.73
C ASP A 110 -3.01 5.52 10.38
N PHE A 111 -3.24 4.21 10.37
CA PHE A 111 -3.59 3.49 9.14
C PHE A 111 -5.00 3.82 8.63
N LYS A 112 -5.93 4.15 9.53
CA LYS A 112 -7.23 4.71 9.14
C LYS A 112 -7.07 6.05 8.42
N LEU A 113 -6.29 6.98 8.97
CA LEU A 113 -6.03 8.28 8.35
C LEU A 113 -5.30 8.13 7.01
N LEU A 114 -4.29 7.27 6.96
CA LEU A 114 -3.55 6.96 5.74
C LEU A 114 -4.49 6.42 4.65
N ARG A 115 -5.43 5.54 4.99
CA ARG A 115 -6.42 5.01 4.03
C ARG A 115 -7.31 6.12 3.45
N TYR A 116 -7.74 7.09 4.26
CA TYR A 116 -8.50 8.24 3.75
C TYR A 116 -7.67 9.13 2.84
N GLU A 117 -6.40 9.37 3.18
CA GLU A 117 -5.49 10.13 2.32
C GLU A 117 -5.27 9.43 0.97
N ILE A 118 -5.19 8.10 0.95
CA ILE A 118 -5.10 7.32 -0.29
C ILE A 118 -6.35 7.54 -1.15
N TYR A 119 -7.55 7.48 -0.59
CA TYR A 119 -8.79 7.74 -1.33
C TYR A 119 -8.84 9.16 -1.88
N GLU A 120 -8.35 10.14 -1.12
CA GLU A 120 -8.31 11.52 -1.58
C GLU A 120 -7.32 11.72 -2.74
N ILE A 121 -6.15 11.07 -2.68
CA ILE A 121 -5.18 11.10 -3.78
C ILE A 121 -5.75 10.39 -5.02
N GLU A 122 -6.40 9.23 -4.85
CA GLU A 122 -7.07 8.50 -5.94
C GLU A 122 -8.17 9.35 -6.58
N ARG A 123 -9.00 10.01 -5.76
CA ARG A 123 -10.03 10.95 -6.25
C ARG A 123 -9.42 12.06 -7.09
N LEU A 124 -8.38 12.72 -6.57
CA LEU A 124 -7.69 13.80 -7.28
C LEU A 124 -7.07 13.34 -8.59
N TYR A 125 -6.62 12.08 -8.67
CA TYR A 125 -6.13 11.51 -9.91
C TYR A 125 -7.25 11.37 -10.96
N HIS A 126 -8.45 10.92 -10.56
CA HIS A 126 -9.58 10.72 -11.46
C HIS A 126 -10.41 11.97 -11.77
N THR A 127 -10.16 13.09 -11.08
CA THR A 127 -10.84 14.37 -11.31
C THR A 127 -9.94 15.45 -11.93
N LYS A 128 -8.73 15.09 -12.37
CA LYS A 128 -7.89 16.00 -13.16
C LYS A 128 -8.40 16.01 -14.60
N ASP A 129 -8.99 17.13 -14.99
CA ASP A 129 -9.32 17.48 -16.37
C ASP A 129 -8.06 17.78 -17.20
#